data_AF-A0A9D0TH55-F1
#
_entry.id   AF-A0A9D0TH55-F1
#
_cell.length_a   1.000
_cell.length_b   1.000
_cell.length_c   1.000
_cell.angle_alpha   90.00
_cell.angle_beta   90.00
_cell.angle_gamma   90.00
#
_symmetry.space_group_name_H-M   'P 1'
#
loop_
_entity.id
_entity.type
_entity.pdbx_description
1 polymer ?
#
loop_
_entity_poly.entity_id
_entity_poly.type
_entity_poly.pdbx_seq_one_letter_code
_entity_poly.pdbx_strand_id
1 'polypeptide(L)'
;MVLDNKLNITDAVALARVEEKISKAKAHRLFTTGFLASLEVGSFQALASIHRYLFDEIYDFAGKVRSENIAKGNFRFAPVMYLDAALKNITAMPQSSFDEIIEKYVEMNIAHPFR
;
A
#
# COMPACT_ATOMS: atom_id res chain seq x y z
N MET A 1 9.30 -4.20 -17.02
CA MET A 1 9.35 -2.73 -17.03
C MET A 1 9.79 -2.31 -15.65
N VAL A 2 10.74 -1.38 -15.55
CA VAL A 2 11.22 -0.84 -14.29
C VAL A 2 10.38 0.38 -13.94
N LEU A 3 9.90 0.46 -12.70
CA LEU A 3 9.14 1.62 -12.22
C LEU A 3 10.06 2.82 -12.05
N ASP A 4 9.53 4.02 -12.31
CA ASP A 4 10.20 5.25 -11.96
C ASP A 4 10.46 5.27 -10.46
N ASN A 5 11.73 5.45 -10.08
CA ASN A 5 12.20 5.35 -8.72
C ASN A 5 13.22 6.46 -8.45
N LYS A 6 13.26 6.93 -7.20
CA LYS A 6 14.17 7.99 -6.73
C LYS A 6 15.65 7.60 -6.79
N LEU A 7 15.92 6.31 -6.94
CA LEU A 7 17.26 5.74 -6.94
C LEU A 7 17.89 5.72 -8.34
N ASN A 8 17.12 6.11 -9.38
CA ASN A 8 17.54 6.09 -10.79
C ASN A 8 18.05 4.71 -11.25
N ILE A 9 17.53 3.63 -10.68
CA ILE A 9 17.91 2.26 -11.06
C ILE A 9 17.06 1.84 -12.26
N THR A 10 17.70 1.39 -13.32
CA THR A 10 17.05 0.97 -14.58
C THR A 10 17.10 -0.54 -14.83
N ASP A 11 17.82 -1.30 -13.98
CA ASP A 11 17.83 -2.76 -14.00
C ASP A 11 16.82 -3.32 -12.99
N ALA A 12 15.93 -4.20 -13.45
CA ALA A 12 14.82 -4.71 -12.64
C ALA A 12 15.29 -5.58 -11.47
N VAL A 13 16.36 -6.36 -11.65
CA VAL A 13 16.88 -7.25 -10.60
C VAL A 13 17.60 -6.46 -9.53
N ALA A 14 18.41 -5.48 -9.93
CA ALA A 14 19.07 -4.54 -9.03
C ALA A 14 18.04 -3.73 -8.24
N LEU A 15 17.00 -3.22 -8.91
CA LEU A 15 15.95 -2.45 -8.27
C LEU A 15 15.24 -3.29 -7.20
N ALA A 16 14.78 -4.49 -7.54
CA ALA A 16 14.08 -5.36 -6.58
C ALA A 16 14.92 -5.67 -5.32
N ARG A 17 16.23 -5.88 -5.47
CA ARG A 17 17.14 -6.11 -4.33
C ARG A 17 17.29 -4.88 -3.43
N VAL A 18 17.41 -3.70 -4.03
CA VAL A 18 17.57 -2.44 -3.28
C VAL A 18 16.25 -2.05 -2.60
N GLU A 19 15.13 -2.21 -3.29
CA GLU A 19 13.77 -2.02 -2.76
C GLU A 19 13.53 -2.90 -1.53
N GLU A 20 13.82 -4.20 -1.64
CA GLU A 20 13.70 -5.15 -0.54
C GLU A 20 14.56 -4.72 0.66
N LYS A 21 15.84 -4.37 0.40
CA LYS A 21 16.77 -3.97 1.46
C LYS A 21 16.28 -2.73 2.22
N ILE A 22 15.86 -1.69 1.50
CA ILE A 22 15.40 -0.43 2.11
C ILE A 22 14.08 -0.65 2.84
N SER A 23 13.08 -1.22 2.16
CA SER A 23 11.74 -1.41 2.74
C SER A 23 11.75 -2.31 3.98
N LYS A 24 12.57 -3.37 4.02
CA LYS A 24 12.73 -4.22 5.22
C LYS A 24 13.41 -3.48 6.37
N ALA A 25 14.44 -2.68 6.10
CA ALA A 25 15.07 -1.85 7.14
C ALA A 25 14.08 -0.82 7.71
N LYS A 26 13.23 -0.26 6.85
CA LYS A 26 12.13 0.63 7.28
C LYS A 26 11.06 -0.12 8.06
N ALA A 27 10.65 -1.31 7.64
CA ALA A 27 9.69 -2.13 8.37
C ALA A 27 10.19 -2.46 9.79
N HIS A 28 11.48 -2.76 9.94
CA HIS A 28 12.08 -2.97 11.26
C HIS A 28 11.95 -1.71 12.14
N ARG A 29 12.29 -0.52 11.61
CA ARG A 29 12.13 0.75 12.35
C ARG A 29 10.68 1.08 12.65
N LEU A 30 9.78 0.86 11.70
CA LEU A 30 8.33 1.05 11.85
C LEU A 30 7.81 0.29 13.08
N PHE A 31 8.29 -0.94 13.27
CA PHE A 31 7.93 -1.78 14.42
C PHE A 31 8.60 -1.33 15.72
N THR A 32 9.92 -1.07 15.70
CA THR A 32 10.67 -0.79 16.94
C THR A 32 10.48 0.63 17.49
N THR A 33 10.01 1.58 16.68
CA THR A 33 9.77 2.97 17.12
C THR A 33 8.39 3.20 17.74
N GLY A 34 7.50 2.21 17.71
CA GLY A 34 6.12 2.37 18.18
C GLY A 34 5.24 3.21 17.25
N PHE A 35 5.71 3.57 16.05
CA PHE A 35 4.93 4.35 15.08
C PHE A 35 3.56 3.72 14.78
N LEU A 36 3.49 2.39 14.66
CA LEU A 36 2.23 1.67 14.43
C LEU A 36 1.17 1.95 15.50
N ALA A 37 1.57 2.15 16.76
CA ALA A 37 0.65 2.42 17.86
C ALA A 37 0.01 3.82 17.78
N SER A 38 0.60 4.73 17.00
CA SER A 38 0.02 6.07 16.77
C SER A 38 -1.01 6.11 15.63
N LEU A 39 -1.20 5.00 14.90
CA LEU A 39 -2.07 4.96 13.72
C LEU A 39 -3.49 4.49 14.08
N GLU A 40 -4.48 5.05 13.39
CA GLU A 40 -5.86 4.60 13.48
C GLU A 40 -6.06 3.25 12.78
N VAL A 41 -6.28 2.20 13.56
CA VAL A 41 -6.41 0.83 13.07
C VAL A 41 -7.62 0.68 12.13
N GLY A 42 -7.39 0.11 10.95
CA GLY A 42 -8.45 -0.18 9.98
C GLY A 42 -8.84 0.99 9.05
N SER A 43 -8.09 2.10 9.09
CA SER A 43 -8.27 3.25 8.21
C SER A 43 -7.37 3.21 6.97
N PHE A 44 -7.84 3.80 5.86
CA PHE A 44 -6.99 4.04 4.70
C PHE A 44 -5.80 4.97 5.03
N GLN A 45 -6.00 5.95 5.90
CA GLN A 45 -4.97 6.92 6.32
C GLN A 45 -3.79 6.23 7.02
N ALA A 46 -4.08 5.24 7.87
CA ALA A 46 -3.05 4.40 8.48
C ALA A 46 -2.32 3.57 7.42
N LEU A 47 -3.06 2.93 6.50
CA LEU A 47 -2.47 2.15 5.41
C LEU A 47 -1.56 3.00 4.50
N ALA A 48 -2.01 4.20 4.12
CA ALA A 48 -1.23 5.16 3.33
C ALA A 48 0.02 5.64 4.09
N SER A 49 -0.07 5.81 5.40
CA SER A 49 1.08 6.16 6.25
C SER A 49 2.08 5.03 6.35
N ILE A 50 1.63 3.77 6.48
CA ILE A 50 2.50 2.59 6.44
C ILE A 50 3.20 2.49 5.07
N HIS A 51 2.45 2.58 3.97
CA HIS A 51 3.01 2.51 2.63
C HIS A 51 4.04 3.62 2.38
N ARG A 52 3.73 4.86 2.78
CA ARG A 52 4.69 5.97 2.71
C ARG A 52 5.93 5.67 3.55
N TYR A 53 5.77 5.24 4.80
CA TYR A 53 6.91 4.93 5.66
C TYR A 53 7.82 3.89 5.03
N LEU A 54 7.29 2.86 4.36
CA LEU A 54 8.08 1.80 3.77
C LEU A 54 8.79 2.21 2.47
N PHE A 55 8.18 3.09 1.66
CA PHE A 55 8.56 3.29 0.27
C PHE A 55 8.89 4.74 -0.12
N ASP A 56 8.80 5.72 0.78
CA ASP A 56 9.07 7.14 0.49
C ASP A 56 10.50 7.43 -0.01
N GLU A 57 11.49 6.60 0.33
CA GLU A 57 12.87 6.70 -0.18
C GLU A 57 13.02 6.06 -1.57
N ILE A 58 12.02 5.29 -2.02
CA ILE A 58 12.07 4.52 -3.26
C ILE A 58 11.20 5.18 -4.34
N TYR A 59 9.96 5.59 -3.99
CA TYR A 59 8.96 6.06 -4.95
C TYR A 59 8.37 7.43 -4.56
N ASP A 60 8.18 8.31 -5.54
CA ASP A 60 7.52 9.61 -5.35
C ASP A 60 6.01 9.51 -5.04
N PHE A 61 5.42 8.37 -5.39
CA PHE A 61 4.00 8.09 -5.16
C PHE A 61 3.73 7.39 -3.82
N ALA A 62 4.74 7.16 -2.98
CA ALA A 62 4.57 6.40 -1.75
C ALA A 62 3.47 7.01 -0.84
N GLY A 63 2.43 6.21 -0.57
CA GLY A 63 1.27 6.60 0.23
C GLY A 63 0.20 7.40 -0.52
N LYS A 64 0.36 7.61 -1.83
CA LYS A 64 -0.64 8.26 -2.68
C LYS A 64 -1.49 7.23 -3.40
N VAL A 65 -2.78 7.52 -3.55
CA VAL A 65 -3.70 6.70 -4.36
C VAL A 65 -3.20 6.69 -5.82
N ARG A 66 -3.21 5.52 -6.45
CA ARG A 66 -2.78 5.36 -7.85
C ARG A 66 -3.71 6.11 -8.81
N SER A 67 -3.13 6.62 -9.89
CA SER A 67 -3.84 7.32 -10.97
C SER A 67 -4.12 6.43 -12.19
N GLU A 68 -3.62 5.20 -12.20
CA GLU A 68 -3.78 4.26 -13.32
C GLU A 68 -4.55 2.99 -12.91
N ASN A 69 -5.25 2.39 -13.86
CA ASN A 69 -5.84 1.07 -13.68
C ASN A 69 -4.75 0.00 -13.74
N ILE A 70 -4.87 -1.01 -12.88
CA ILE A 70 -3.92 -2.11 -12.77
C ILE A 70 -4.64 -3.47 -12.75
N ALA A 71 -3.91 -4.51 -13.12
CA ALA A 71 -4.40 -5.88 -13.14
C ALA A 71 -3.26 -6.85 -12.79
N LYS A 72 -3.61 -8.02 -12.26
CA LYS A 72 -2.68 -9.13 -12.04
C LYS A 72 -3.28 -10.40 -12.63
N GLY A 73 -2.62 -10.96 -13.64
CA GLY A 73 -3.21 -12.00 -14.47
C GLY A 73 -4.52 -11.51 -15.09
N ASN A 74 -5.60 -12.25 -14.91
CA ASN A 74 -6.93 -11.89 -15.41
C ASN A 74 -7.77 -11.06 -14.44
N PHE A 75 -7.25 -10.75 -13.24
CA PHE A 75 -7.97 -9.97 -12.23
C PHE A 75 -7.69 -8.48 -12.40
N ARG A 76 -8.75 -7.69 -12.59
CA ARG A 76 -8.69 -6.23 -12.62
C ARG A 76 -9.07 -5.68 -11.25
N PHE A 77 -8.20 -4.89 -10.65
CA PHE A 77 -8.49 -4.20 -9.39
C PHE A 77 -9.50 -3.05 -9.61
N ALA A 78 -9.97 -2.44 -8.53
CA ALA A 78 -10.95 -1.36 -8.59
C ALA A 78 -10.57 -0.28 -9.60
N PRO A 79 -11.46 0.15 -10.51
CA PRO A 79 -11.15 1.24 -11.43
C PRO A 79 -10.84 2.53 -10.67
N VAL A 80 -9.84 3.31 -11.13
CA VAL A 80 -9.43 4.57 -10.48
C VAL A 80 -10.61 5.52 -10.26
N MET A 81 -11.54 5.57 -11.23
CA MET A 81 -12.76 6.39 -11.16
C MET A 81 -13.60 6.13 -9.90
N TYR A 82 -13.57 4.92 -9.35
CA TYR A 82 -14.34 4.53 -8.17
C TYR A 82 -13.48 4.32 -6.92
N LEU A 83 -12.16 4.46 -7.03
CA LEU A 83 -11.23 4.05 -5.98
C LEU A 83 -11.41 4.86 -4.69
N ASP A 84 -11.58 6.18 -4.80
CA ASP A 84 -11.84 7.03 -3.64
C ASP A 84 -13.14 6.66 -2.90
N ALA A 85 -14.20 6.34 -3.66
CA ALA A 85 -15.46 5.90 -3.07
C ALA A 85 -15.32 4.53 -2.41
N ALA A 86 -14.62 3.59 -3.06
CA ALA A 86 -14.33 2.27 -2.51
C ALA A 86 -13.55 2.38 -1.19
N LEU A 87 -12.51 3.20 -1.13
CA LEU A 87 -11.70 3.38 0.09
C LEU A 87 -12.50 3.96 1.26
N LYS A 88 -13.42 4.90 0.99
CA LYS A 88 -14.34 5.43 2.01
C LYS A 88 -15.25 4.34 2.55
N ASN A 89 -15.84 3.53 1.67
CA ASN A 89 -16.72 2.43 2.06
C ASN A 89 -15.97 1.37 2.87
N ILE A 90 -14.78 0.97 2.41
CA ILE A 90 -13.94 -0.03 3.08
C ILE A 90 -13.54 0.45 4.48
N THR A 91 -13.16 1.72 4.61
CA THR A 91 -12.80 2.29 5.93
C THR A 91 -13.97 2.17 6.92
N ALA A 92 -15.20 2.35 6.46
CA ALA A 92 -16.41 2.24 7.27
C ALA A 92 -16.88 0.80 7.53
N MET A 93 -16.27 -0.22 6.91
CA MET A 93 -16.62 -1.63 7.17
C MET A 93 -16.30 -2.01 8.62
N PRO A 94 -17.15 -2.86 9.24
CA PRO A 94 -16.90 -3.39 10.58
C PRO A 94 -15.66 -4.30 10.59
N GLN A 95 -15.09 -4.51 11.79
CA GLN A 95 -13.85 -5.27 11.98
C GLN A 95 -13.77 -5.86 13.41
N SER A 96 -14.91 -6.17 14.01
CA SER A 96 -15.03 -6.64 15.40
C SER A 96 -14.94 -8.16 15.52
N SER A 97 -15.07 -8.89 14.41
CA SER A 97 -14.94 -10.34 14.33
C SER A 97 -13.86 -10.74 13.31
N PHE A 98 -13.43 -12.00 13.38
CA PHE A 98 -12.49 -12.55 12.40
C PHE A 98 -13.04 -12.45 10.98
N ASP A 99 -14.30 -12.83 10.77
CA ASP A 99 -14.94 -12.81 9.45
C ASP A 99 -15.02 -11.39 8.88
N GLU A 100 -15.43 -10.41 9.69
CA GLU A 100 -15.47 -9.00 9.30
C GLU A 100 -14.08 -8.45 8.92
N ILE A 101 -13.04 -8.84 9.68
CA ILE A 101 -11.66 -8.45 9.37
C ILE A 101 -11.21 -9.05 8.03
N ILE A 102 -11.55 -10.30 7.77
CA ILE A 102 -11.21 -10.98 6.51
C ILE A 102 -11.95 -10.31 5.34
N GLU A 103 -13.24 -10.02 5.47
CA GLU A 103 -14.02 -9.31 4.45
C GLU A 103 -13.39 -7.94 4.15
N LYS A 104 -13.09 -7.15 5.19
CA LYS A 104 -12.45 -5.84 5.02
C LYS A 104 -11.08 -5.93 4.36
N TYR A 105 -10.29 -6.96 4.70
CA TYR A 105 -9.00 -7.23 4.05
C TYR A 105 -9.15 -7.57 2.57
N VAL A 106 -10.12 -8.44 2.24
CA VAL A 106 -10.41 -8.83 0.85
C VAL A 106 -10.80 -7.60 0.03
N GLU A 107 -11.72 -6.77 0.54
CA GLU A 107 -12.15 -5.55 -0.15
C GLU A 107 -10.99 -4.55 -0.33
N MET A 108 -10.14 -4.37 0.68
CA MET A 108 -8.93 -3.53 0.55
C MET A 108 -7.96 -4.08 -0.51
N ASN A 109 -7.79 -5.40 -0.58
CA ASN A 109 -6.96 -6.04 -1.61
C ASN A 109 -7.55 -5.87 -3.01
N ILE A 110 -8.88 -5.89 -3.17
CA ILE A 110 -9.58 -5.60 -4.43
C ILE A 110 -9.42 -4.14 -4.84
N ALA A 111 -9.48 -3.21 -3.87
CA ALA A 111 -9.24 -1.79 -4.11
C ALA A 111 -7.82 -1.54 -4.63
N HIS A 112 -6.83 -2.19 -3.99
CA HIS A 112 -5.41 -2.13 -4.35
C HIS A 112 -4.93 -0.69 -4.60
N PRO A 113 -4.91 0.16 -3.55
CA PRO A 113 -4.90 1.60 -3.73
C PRO A 113 -3.58 2.18 -4.24
N PHE A 114 -2.48 1.44 -4.15
CA PHE A 114 -1.16 1.90 -4.54
C PHE A 114 -0.71 1.25 -5.86
N ARG A 115 0.30 1.85 -6.48
CA ARG A 115 0.94 1.35 -7.69
C ARG A 115 2.01 0.32 -7.37
#